data_AF-A0A256YLW6-F1
#
_entry.id   AF-A0A256YLW6-F1
#
_cell.length_a   1.000
_cell.length_b   1.000
_cell.length_c   1.000
_cell.angle_alpha   90.00
_cell.angle_beta   90.00
_cell.angle_gamma   90.00
#
_symmetry.space_group_name_H-M   'P 1'
#
loop_
_entity.id
_entity.type
_entity.pdbx_description
1 polymer ?
#
loop_
_entity_poly.entity_id
_entity_poly.type
_entity_poly.pdbx_seq_one_letter_code
_entity_poly.pdbx_strand_id
1 'polypeptide(L)'
;MRKVTLIPGDGIGPEVIDSCVRVIEATGIGIEFERVDAGAKVMEREGTPLPDSVLDSIRRNKVALKGPITTPIASGFRSVNVALRKALDLYVNLRPVRSFKGIESRYEYARREKRKKVTAVHKANIMKITDGIFLESARRISKEFPEIEFEDRIVDNMCMQLVRRPELYDVLLAPNLFGDIISDLCAGLVGGLGIAPSANIGDKIAMFEPVHGSAPKYAGLDKVNPTATILAGVLMLKHLGEKKAADSIEGAITESFKEGKKLTYDLGGDAKTSEFTDYVISKIL
;
A
#
# COMPACT_ATOMS: atom_id res chain seq x y z
N MET A 1 15.13 13.08 -16.12
CA MET A 1 14.33 13.23 -14.88
C MET A 1 12.97 12.62 -15.16
N ARG A 2 12.49 11.69 -14.34
CA ARG A 2 11.18 11.05 -14.54
C ARG A 2 10.12 11.83 -13.77
N LYS A 3 8.99 12.14 -14.42
CA LYS A 3 7.85 12.80 -13.76
C LYS A 3 6.93 11.77 -13.11
N VAL A 4 6.53 12.03 -11.87
CA VAL A 4 5.56 11.22 -11.12
C VAL A 4 4.45 12.15 -10.64
N THR A 5 3.19 11.77 -10.87
CA THR A 5 2.07 12.50 -10.29
C THR A 5 2.02 12.27 -8.78
N LEU A 6 2.02 13.34 -7.99
CA LEU A 6 1.98 13.29 -6.54
C LEU A 6 0.63 13.84 -6.05
N ILE A 7 -0.12 13.01 -5.32
CA ILE A 7 -1.41 13.41 -4.74
C ILE A 7 -1.27 13.41 -3.22
N PRO A 8 -1.18 14.57 -2.54
CA PRO A 8 -1.04 14.62 -1.08
C PRO A 8 -2.21 13.95 -0.35
N GLY A 9 -3.43 14.13 -0.86
CA GLY A 9 -4.65 13.59 -0.26
C GLY A 9 -5.12 14.40 0.95
N ASP A 10 -5.84 13.72 1.85
CA ASP A 10 -6.55 14.32 2.98
C ASP A 10 -5.99 13.88 4.33
N GLY A 11 -6.36 14.60 5.39
CA GLY A 11 -6.00 14.29 6.76
C GLY A 11 -4.48 14.27 6.94
N ILE A 12 -3.93 13.12 7.34
CA ILE A 12 -2.50 12.90 7.54
C ILE A 12 -1.71 12.81 6.23
N GLY A 13 -2.42 12.75 5.09
CA GLY A 13 -1.83 12.49 3.77
C GLY A 13 -0.67 13.42 3.40
N PRO A 14 -0.83 14.75 3.50
CA PRO A 14 0.26 15.68 3.22
C PRO A 14 1.52 15.41 4.06
N GLU A 15 1.40 15.14 5.36
CA GLU A 15 2.55 14.90 6.26
C GLU A 15 3.34 13.63 5.87
N VAL A 16 2.63 12.53 5.60
CA VAL A 16 3.29 11.26 5.24
C VAL A 16 3.82 11.28 3.80
N ILE A 17 3.19 12.03 2.90
CA ILE A 17 3.66 12.23 1.52
C ILE A 17 4.93 13.08 1.51
N ASP A 18 4.95 14.19 2.24
CA ASP A 18 6.15 15.03 2.33
C ASP A 18 7.30 14.25 2.97
N SER A 19 7.03 13.42 3.98
CA SER A 19 8.01 12.51 4.56
C SER A 19 8.57 11.52 3.53
N CYS A 20 7.71 10.93 2.71
CA CYS A 20 8.12 10.01 1.63
C CYS A 20 8.95 10.71 0.57
N VAL A 21 8.56 11.91 0.14
CA VAL A 21 9.32 12.71 -0.84
C VAL A 21 10.72 13.02 -0.31
N ARG A 22 10.84 13.50 0.92
CA ARG A 22 12.15 13.79 1.56
C ARG A 22 13.06 12.57 1.60
N VAL A 23 12.51 11.39 1.91
CA VAL A 23 13.24 10.12 1.93
C VAL A 23 13.70 9.72 0.53
N ILE A 24 12.86 9.89 -0.49
CA ILE A 24 13.23 9.61 -1.89
C ILE A 24 14.31 10.58 -2.36
N GLU A 25 14.17 11.87 -2.09
CA GLU A 25 15.15 12.90 -2.45
C GLU A 25 16.53 12.64 -1.81
N ALA A 26 16.56 12.15 -0.57
CA ALA A 26 17.79 11.79 0.13
C ALA A 26 18.59 10.66 -0.57
N THR A 27 17.96 9.86 -1.45
CA THR A 27 18.68 8.87 -2.27
C THR A 27 19.45 9.50 -3.45
N GLY A 28 19.27 10.79 -3.71
CA GLY A 28 19.90 11.52 -4.82
C GLY A 28 19.27 11.24 -6.19
N ILE A 29 18.13 10.55 -6.24
CA ILE A 29 17.51 10.16 -7.51
C ILE A 29 16.69 11.28 -8.15
N GLY A 30 16.84 11.44 -9.47
CA GLY A 30 16.19 12.49 -10.24
C GLY A 30 14.72 12.20 -10.58
N ILE A 31 13.84 12.29 -9.58
CA ILE A 31 12.37 12.25 -9.75
C ILE A 31 11.81 13.67 -9.62
N GLU A 32 10.99 14.06 -10.58
CA GLU A 32 10.22 15.31 -10.53
C GLU A 32 8.77 14.98 -10.13
N PHE A 33 8.34 15.47 -8.97
CA PHE A 33 6.98 15.27 -8.50
C PHE A 33 6.05 16.38 -8.99
N GLU A 34 5.07 16.01 -9.82
CA GLU A 34 4.00 16.90 -10.25
C GLU A 34 2.84 16.81 -9.25
N ARG A 35 2.71 17.83 -8.39
CA ARG A 35 1.65 17.86 -7.37
C ARG A 35 0.30 18.21 -7.99
N VAL A 36 -0.70 17.38 -7.73
CA VAL A 36 -2.12 17.63 -8.04
C VAL A 36 -2.99 17.26 -6.84
N ASP A 37 -4.06 18.01 -6.60
CA ASP A 37 -4.93 17.79 -5.46
C ASP A 37 -6.14 16.92 -5.82
N ALA A 38 -6.49 15.98 -4.95
CA ALA A 38 -7.75 15.24 -5.00
C ALA A 38 -8.23 14.94 -3.57
N GLY A 39 -9.55 14.78 -3.39
CA GLY A 39 -10.15 14.41 -2.11
C GLY A 39 -11.16 15.41 -1.56
N ALA A 40 -11.44 15.31 -0.27
CA ALA A 40 -12.47 16.09 0.40
C ALA A 40 -12.20 17.59 0.36
N LYS A 41 -10.95 18.02 0.54
CA LYS A 41 -10.57 19.44 0.44
C LYS A 41 -10.81 20.04 -0.95
N VAL A 42 -10.69 19.21 -1.99
CA VAL A 42 -10.91 19.64 -3.38
C VAL A 42 -12.40 19.72 -3.69
N MET A 43 -13.21 18.82 -3.13
CA MET A 43 -14.66 18.90 -3.22
C MET A 43 -15.20 20.24 -2.71
N GLU A 44 -14.67 20.73 -1.58
CA GLU A 44 -15.07 22.03 -1.00
C GLU A 44 -14.71 23.22 -1.90
N ARG A 45 -13.59 23.14 -2.62
CA ARG A 45 -13.06 24.23 -3.46
C ARG A 45 -13.63 24.24 -4.89
N GLU A 46 -13.78 23.05 -5.49
CA GLU A 46 -14.00 22.88 -6.93
C GLU A 46 -15.33 22.17 -7.25
N GLY A 47 -16.09 21.74 -6.23
CA GLY A 47 -17.35 21.03 -6.41
C GLY A 47 -17.20 19.59 -6.92
N THR A 48 -15.97 19.11 -7.08
CA THR A 48 -15.64 17.72 -7.41
C THR A 48 -14.48 17.23 -6.55
N PRO A 49 -14.51 15.99 -6.03
CA PRO A 49 -13.40 15.44 -5.26
C PRO A 49 -12.26 14.91 -6.16
N LEU A 50 -12.51 14.83 -7.48
CA LEU A 50 -11.57 14.33 -8.48
C LEU A 50 -11.68 15.17 -9.75
N PRO A 51 -10.93 16.29 -9.84
CA PRO A 51 -10.82 17.08 -11.06
C PRO A 51 -10.19 16.28 -12.20
N ASP A 52 -10.60 16.57 -13.45
CA ASP A 52 -10.07 15.88 -14.64
C ASP A 52 -8.56 16.09 -14.81
N SER A 53 -8.03 17.23 -14.34
CA SER A 53 -6.59 17.52 -14.33
C SER A 53 -5.76 16.46 -13.59
N VAL A 54 -6.34 15.82 -12.57
CA VAL A 54 -5.70 14.71 -11.83
C VAL A 54 -5.57 13.49 -12.74
N LEU A 55 -6.65 13.10 -13.43
CA LEU A 55 -6.64 11.97 -14.35
C LEU A 55 -5.68 12.22 -15.51
N ASP A 56 -5.66 13.44 -16.04
CA ASP A 56 -4.78 13.84 -17.13
C ASP A 56 -3.31 13.81 -16.73
N SER A 57 -2.99 14.25 -15.50
CA SER A 57 -1.66 14.12 -14.92
C SER A 57 -1.21 12.67 -14.85
N ILE A 58 -2.03 11.78 -14.26
CA ILE A 58 -1.69 10.36 -14.12
C ILE A 58 -1.58 9.68 -15.49
N ARG A 59 -2.49 9.98 -16.43
CA ARG A 59 -2.45 9.43 -17.78
C ARG A 59 -1.21 9.89 -18.55
N ARG A 60 -0.71 11.10 -18.32
CA ARG A 60 0.50 11.60 -18.95
C ARG A 60 1.76 10.98 -18.33
N ASN A 61 1.84 10.97 -17.00
CA ASN A 61 3.04 10.55 -16.27
C ASN A 61 3.13 9.03 -16.09
N LYS A 62 2.01 8.30 -16.23
CA LYS A 62 1.85 6.84 -16.07
C LYS A 62 2.13 6.29 -14.67
N VAL A 63 2.76 7.07 -13.79
CA VAL A 63 3.10 6.69 -12.43
C VAL A 63 2.58 7.75 -11.47
N ALA A 64 1.92 7.30 -10.41
CA ALA A 64 1.41 8.17 -9.36
C ALA A 64 1.78 7.66 -7.96
N LEU A 65 2.15 8.58 -7.08
CA LEU A 65 2.27 8.36 -5.64
C LEU A 65 1.18 9.17 -4.95
N LYS A 66 0.39 8.52 -4.10
CA LYS A 66 -0.81 9.11 -3.54
C LYS A 66 -0.89 8.85 -2.03
N GLY A 67 -1.19 9.89 -1.27
CA GLY A 67 -1.58 9.81 0.13
C GLY A 67 -3.03 9.36 0.31
N PRO A 68 -3.46 9.04 1.54
CA PRO A 68 -4.83 8.66 1.81
C PRO A 68 -5.84 9.75 1.40
N ILE A 69 -6.99 9.37 0.85
CA ILE A 69 -8.09 10.28 0.52
C ILE A 69 -9.31 9.89 1.34
N THR A 70 -9.94 10.88 1.97
CA THR A 70 -11.15 10.67 2.79
C THR A 70 -12.32 10.33 1.88
N THR A 71 -13.06 9.28 2.23
CA THR A 71 -14.37 8.98 1.65
C THR A 71 -15.42 9.18 2.72
N PRO A 72 -16.42 10.08 2.55
CA PRO A 72 -17.50 10.26 3.51
C PRO A 72 -18.28 8.95 3.71
N ILE A 73 -18.70 8.69 4.95
CA ILE A 73 -19.45 7.47 5.29
C ILE A 73 -20.94 7.76 5.13
N ALA A 74 -21.65 6.86 4.43
CA ALA A 74 -23.10 6.86 4.23
C ALA A 74 -23.71 8.18 3.67
N SER A 75 -22.88 9.06 3.10
CA SER A 75 -23.28 10.37 2.59
C SER A 75 -22.23 10.89 1.59
N GLY A 76 -22.46 12.05 0.98
CA GLY A 76 -21.46 12.77 0.18
C GLY A 76 -21.09 12.09 -1.15
N PHE A 77 -19.81 12.21 -1.52
CA PHE A 77 -19.29 11.75 -2.82
C PHE A 77 -18.77 10.31 -2.78
N ARG A 78 -18.76 9.67 -3.96
CA ARG A 78 -18.20 8.31 -4.12
C ARG A 78 -16.69 8.29 -3.90
N SER A 79 -16.17 7.17 -3.40
CA SER A 79 -14.74 7.03 -3.12
C SER A 79 -13.85 7.39 -4.33
N VAL A 80 -13.01 8.42 -4.16
CA VAL A 80 -12.01 8.83 -5.15
C VAL A 80 -11.02 7.69 -5.43
N ASN A 81 -10.67 6.88 -4.41
CA ASN A 81 -9.77 5.74 -4.56
C ASN A 81 -10.35 4.72 -5.57
N VAL A 82 -11.64 4.39 -5.44
CA VAL A 82 -12.32 3.47 -6.36
C VAL A 82 -12.50 4.13 -7.74
N ALA A 83 -12.81 5.43 -7.79
CA ALA A 83 -12.96 6.16 -9.04
C ALA A 83 -11.66 6.17 -9.85
N LEU A 84 -10.52 6.47 -9.22
CA LEU A 84 -9.19 6.44 -9.84
C LEU A 84 -8.87 5.04 -10.39
N ARG A 85 -9.04 3.99 -9.56
CA ARG A 85 -8.76 2.60 -9.97
C ARG A 85 -9.58 2.20 -11.21
N LYS A 86 -10.86 2.55 -11.25
CA LYS A 86 -11.74 2.26 -12.40
C LYS A 86 -11.40 3.10 -13.63
N ALA A 87 -11.21 4.41 -13.47
CA ALA A 87 -10.97 5.33 -14.59
C ALA A 87 -9.62 5.12 -15.28
N LEU A 88 -8.67 4.49 -14.59
CA LEU A 88 -7.31 4.21 -15.05
C LEU A 88 -7.06 2.72 -15.31
N ASP A 89 -8.10 1.88 -15.16
CA ASP A 89 -8.03 0.41 -15.32
C ASP A 89 -6.92 -0.26 -14.49
N LEU A 90 -6.82 0.12 -13.22
CA LEU A 90 -5.86 -0.43 -12.25
C LEU A 90 -6.48 -1.65 -11.57
N TYR A 91 -6.49 -2.78 -12.28
CA TYR A 91 -7.21 -3.98 -11.88
C TYR A 91 -6.47 -4.87 -10.85
N VAL A 92 -5.17 -4.69 -10.64
CA VAL A 92 -4.41 -5.37 -9.57
C VAL A 92 -4.23 -4.43 -8.39
N ASN A 93 -4.57 -4.87 -7.17
CA ASN A 93 -4.17 -4.21 -5.93
C ASN A 93 -3.20 -5.13 -5.16
N LEU A 94 -1.91 -4.83 -5.26
CA LEU A 94 -0.83 -5.56 -4.60
C LEU A 94 -0.59 -4.96 -3.21
N ARG A 95 -0.74 -5.77 -2.16
CA ARG A 95 -0.52 -5.37 -0.75
C ARG A 95 0.49 -6.32 -0.09
N PRO A 96 1.81 -6.06 -0.20
CA PRO A 96 2.82 -6.88 0.46
C PRO A 96 2.75 -6.73 1.97
N VAL A 97 2.64 -7.86 2.67
CA VAL A 97 2.67 -7.91 4.14
C VAL A 97 3.87 -8.73 4.56
N ARG A 98 4.71 -8.17 5.43
CA ARG A 98 5.90 -8.82 5.97
C ARG A 98 6.23 -8.31 7.37
N SER A 99 6.80 -9.17 8.19
CA SER A 99 7.38 -8.76 9.48
C SER A 99 8.66 -7.96 9.24
N PHE A 100 8.97 -7.04 10.16
CA PHE A 100 10.26 -6.35 10.21
C PHE A 100 10.98 -6.69 11.51
N LYS A 101 12.31 -6.85 11.46
CA LYS A 101 13.10 -7.04 12.67
C LYS A 101 13.05 -5.76 13.52
N GLY A 102 12.73 -5.89 14.80
CA GLY A 102 12.59 -4.76 15.71
C GLY A 102 11.17 -4.20 15.83
N ILE A 103 10.22 -4.65 15.00
CA ILE A 103 8.80 -4.37 15.17
C ILE A 103 8.13 -5.59 15.81
N GLU A 104 7.29 -5.35 16.81
CA GLU A 104 6.48 -6.39 17.42
C GLU A 104 5.54 -6.99 16.36
N SER A 105 5.78 -8.26 16.04
CA SER A 105 4.92 -9.06 15.16
C SER A 105 4.62 -10.37 15.86
N ARG A 106 3.41 -10.89 15.63
CA ARG A 106 3.03 -12.23 16.10
C ARG A 106 3.83 -13.35 15.42
N TYR A 107 4.58 -13.05 14.36
CA TYR A 107 5.26 -14.02 13.52
C TYR A 107 6.67 -13.55 13.12
N GLU A 108 7.62 -14.48 13.15
CA GLU A 108 9.03 -14.21 12.84
C GLU A 108 9.28 -13.90 11.34
N TYR A 109 10.37 -13.17 11.08
CA TYR A 109 10.76 -12.64 9.78
C TYR A 109 10.97 -13.73 8.71
N ALA A 110 10.06 -13.81 7.74
CA ALA A 110 10.23 -14.65 6.54
C ALA A 110 10.71 -13.79 5.35
N ARG A 111 12.00 -13.90 4.98
CA ARG A 111 12.49 -13.39 3.69
C ARG A 111 12.32 -14.48 2.63
N ARG A 112 11.33 -14.36 1.74
CA ARG A 112 11.26 -15.16 0.51
C ARG A 112 10.75 -14.33 -0.67
N GLU A 113 11.66 -13.92 -1.55
CA GLU A 113 11.36 -13.28 -2.85
C GLU A 113 11.27 -14.32 -4.00
N LYS A 114 10.87 -15.54 -3.68
CA LYS A 114 10.64 -16.64 -4.64
C LYS A 114 9.37 -17.36 -4.27
N ARG A 115 8.25 -16.66 -4.47
CA ARG A 115 6.93 -17.15 -4.13
C ARG A 115 6.59 -18.37 -5.00
N LYS A 116 6.04 -19.41 -4.38
CA LYS A 116 5.79 -20.70 -5.03
C LYS A 116 4.35 -21.17 -4.92
N LYS A 117 3.52 -20.46 -4.14
CA LYS A 117 2.14 -20.87 -3.89
C LYS A 117 1.16 -19.72 -4.01
N VAL A 118 0.04 -19.98 -4.68
CA VAL A 118 -1.14 -19.10 -4.76
C VAL A 118 -2.33 -19.78 -4.10
N THR A 119 -2.95 -19.08 -3.15
CA THR A 119 -4.21 -19.47 -2.52
C THR A 119 -5.32 -18.55 -3.02
N ALA A 120 -6.26 -19.07 -3.80
CA ALA A 120 -7.45 -18.34 -4.23
C ALA A 120 -8.49 -18.30 -3.11
N VAL A 121 -8.90 -17.10 -2.70
CA VAL A 121 -9.85 -16.89 -1.59
C VAL A 121 -11.22 -16.52 -2.11
N HIS A 122 -12.25 -17.26 -1.69
CA HIS A 122 -13.61 -17.11 -2.22
C HIS A 122 -14.70 -17.47 -1.21
N LYS A 123 -15.96 -17.32 -1.60
CA LYS A 123 -17.17 -17.83 -0.95
C LYS A 123 -18.08 -18.57 -1.94
N ALA A 124 -17.50 -19.22 -2.95
CA ALA A 124 -18.21 -19.97 -3.99
C ALA A 124 -19.19 -21.06 -3.49
N ASN A 125 -19.10 -21.51 -2.23
CA ASN A 125 -20.12 -22.39 -1.63
C ASN A 125 -21.48 -21.68 -1.42
N ILE A 126 -21.47 -20.37 -1.24
CA ILE A 126 -22.67 -19.52 -1.13
C ILE A 126 -22.88 -18.71 -2.41
N MET A 127 -21.85 -17.97 -2.85
CA MET A 127 -21.87 -17.10 -4.03
C MET A 127 -21.52 -17.89 -5.29
N LYS A 128 -22.36 -18.86 -5.66
CA LYS A 128 -22.08 -19.85 -6.70
C LYS A 128 -21.77 -19.27 -8.08
N ILE A 129 -22.32 -18.10 -8.41
CA ILE A 129 -22.15 -17.46 -9.72
C ILE A 129 -20.91 -16.55 -9.70
N THR A 130 -20.91 -15.50 -8.88
CA THR A 130 -19.85 -14.47 -8.88
C THR A 130 -18.51 -15.02 -8.39
N ASP A 131 -18.50 -15.82 -7.32
CA ASP A 131 -17.27 -16.40 -6.80
C ASP A 131 -16.93 -17.71 -7.51
N GLY A 132 -17.95 -18.38 -8.05
CA GLY A 132 -17.76 -19.54 -8.92
C GLY A 132 -16.95 -19.20 -10.16
N ILE A 133 -17.34 -18.15 -10.90
CA ILE A 133 -16.60 -17.73 -12.11
C ILE A 133 -15.18 -17.25 -11.78
N PHE A 134 -14.98 -16.58 -10.64
CA PHE A 134 -13.66 -16.19 -10.16
C PHE A 134 -12.78 -17.42 -9.89
N LEU A 135 -13.28 -18.39 -9.12
CA LEU A 135 -12.54 -19.60 -8.77
C LEU A 135 -12.24 -20.46 -10.00
N GLU A 136 -13.20 -20.61 -10.90
CA GLU A 136 -13.01 -21.32 -12.17
C GLU A 136 -11.92 -20.66 -13.02
N SER A 137 -11.95 -19.32 -13.13
CA SER A 137 -10.93 -18.56 -13.86
C SER A 137 -9.54 -18.75 -13.26
N ALA A 138 -9.42 -18.67 -11.94
CA ALA A 138 -8.15 -18.89 -11.24
C ALA A 138 -7.62 -20.31 -11.46
N ARG A 139 -8.48 -21.33 -11.37
CA ARG A 139 -8.13 -22.73 -11.66
C ARG A 139 -7.77 -22.99 -13.12
N ARG A 140 -8.36 -22.25 -14.06
CA ARG A 140 -8.02 -22.34 -15.48
C ARG A 140 -6.62 -21.78 -15.74
N ILE A 141 -6.35 -20.57 -15.23
CA ILE A 141 -5.07 -19.90 -15.39
C ILE A 141 -3.94 -20.65 -14.66
N SER A 142 -4.19 -21.25 -13.49
CA SER A 142 -3.16 -21.97 -12.75
C SER A 142 -2.56 -23.15 -13.54
N LYS A 143 -3.31 -23.73 -14.49
CA LYS A 143 -2.80 -24.79 -15.39
C LYS A 143 -1.72 -24.29 -16.36
N GLU A 144 -1.67 -22.99 -16.62
CA GLU A 144 -0.65 -22.36 -17.47
C GLU A 144 0.68 -22.16 -16.72
N PHE A 145 0.68 -22.28 -15.38
CA PHE A 145 1.83 -22.10 -14.50
C PHE A 145 2.03 -23.31 -13.56
N PRO A 146 2.31 -24.51 -14.10
CA PRO A 146 2.39 -25.76 -13.31
C PRO A 146 3.51 -25.77 -12.25
N GLU A 147 4.48 -24.85 -12.35
CA GLU A 147 5.55 -24.65 -11.38
C GLU A 147 5.10 -23.91 -10.11
N ILE A 148 3.91 -23.29 -10.12
CA ILE A 148 3.32 -22.59 -8.99
C ILE A 148 2.25 -23.50 -8.37
N GLU A 149 2.41 -23.85 -7.09
CA GLU A 149 1.40 -24.57 -6.34
C GLU A 149 0.12 -23.73 -6.24
N PHE A 150 -1.02 -24.34 -6.54
CA PHE A 150 -2.32 -23.68 -6.49
C PHE A 150 -3.26 -24.40 -5.51
N GLU A 151 -3.85 -23.63 -4.60
CA GLU A 151 -4.93 -24.11 -3.72
C GLU A 151 -6.04 -23.05 -3.62
N ASP A 152 -7.18 -23.43 -3.05
CA ASP A 152 -8.27 -22.51 -2.74
C ASP A 152 -8.75 -22.65 -1.29
N ARG A 153 -9.31 -21.56 -0.77
CA ARG A 153 -9.87 -21.48 0.59
C ARG A 153 -11.12 -20.62 0.61
N ILE A 154 -12.08 -21.06 1.42
CA ILE A 154 -13.25 -20.23 1.75
C ILE A 154 -12.80 -19.09 2.69
N VAL A 155 -13.27 -17.87 2.45
CA VAL A 155 -12.81 -16.62 3.11
C VAL A 155 -12.87 -16.65 4.65
N ASP A 156 -13.87 -17.29 5.24
CA ASP A 156 -13.99 -17.44 6.70
C ASP A 156 -12.89 -18.35 7.28
N ASN A 157 -12.68 -19.52 6.67
CA ASN A 157 -11.56 -20.39 7.03
C ASN A 157 -10.23 -19.66 6.78
N MET A 158 -10.11 -18.93 5.67
CA MET A 158 -8.92 -18.16 5.34
C MET A 158 -8.56 -17.15 6.45
N CYS A 159 -9.53 -16.36 6.92
CA CYS A 159 -9.33 -15.45 8.05
C CYS A 159 -8.88 -16.18 9.32
N MET A 160 -9.51 -17.31 9.66
CA MET A 160 -9.09 -18.13 10.81
C MET A 160 -7.65 -18.62 10.65
N GLN A 161 -7.28 -19.10 9.47
CA GLN A 161 -5.94 -19.63 9.22
C GLN A 161 -4.87 -18.55 9.25
N LEU A 162 -5.15 -17.33 8.77
CA LEU A 162 -4.19 -16.22 8.87
C LEU A 162 -3.93 -15.81 10.31
N VAL A 163 -4.93 -15.91 11.19
CA VAL A 163 -4.74 -15.63 12.62
C VAL A 163 -3.94 -16.74 13.31
N ARG A 164 -4.03 -17.98 12.85
CA ARG A 164 -3.44 -19.16 13.51
C ARG A 164 -2.08 -19.59 12.96
N ARG A 165 -1.92 -19.55 11.63
CA ARG A 165 -0.80 -20.11 10.85
C ARG A 165 -0.57 -19.34 9.53
N PRO A 166 -0.33 -18.02 9.56
CA PRO A 166 -0.08 -17.23 8.36
C PRO A 166 1.18 -17.65 7.59
N GLU A 167 2.16 -18.26 8.26
CA GLU A 167 3.40 -18.75 7.66
C GLU A 167 3.20 -19.86 6.61
N LEU A 168 2.01 -20.47 6.58
CA LEU A 168 1.63 -21.44 5.57
C LEU A 168 1.25 -20.80 4.23
N TYR A 169 1.03 -19.49 4.18
CA TYR A 169 0.52 -18.78 3.02
C TYR A 169 1.57 -17.89 2.39
N ASP A 170 1.47 -17.75 1.07
CA ASP A 170 2.45 -17.05 0.26
C ASP A 170 1.77 -15.91 -0.53
N VAL A 171 1.13 -16.22 -1.66
CA VAL A 171 0.27 -15.26 -2.39
C VAL A 171 -1.20 -15.57 -2.12
N LEU A 172 -1.96 -14.57 -1.71
CA LEU A 172 -3.41 -14.64 -1.62
C LEU A 172 -4.03 -13.88 -2.80
N LEU A 173 -4.84 -14.57 -3.60
CA LEU A 173 -5.61 -13.96 -4.69
C LEU A 173 -7.08 -13.89 -4.26
N ALA A 174 -7.67 -12.70 -4.24
CA ALA A 174 -9.03 -12.51 -3.75
C ALA A 174 -9.79 -11.42 -4.54
N PRO A 175 -11.13 -11.53 -4.64
CA PRO A 175 -11.99 -10.44 -5.08
C PRO A 175 -11.88 -9.21 -4.15
N ASN A 176 -12.28 -8.05 -4.68
CA ASN A 176 -12.06 -6.72 -4.09
C ASN A 176 -12.31 -6.64 -2.56
N LEU A 177 -13.55 -6.94 -2.11
CA LEU A 177 -13.90 -6.80 -0.68
C LEU A 177 -13.16 -7.79 0.22
N PHE A 178 -12.91 -9.02 -0.24
CA PHE A 178 -12.17 -10.01 0.55
C PHE A 178 -10.69 -9.63 0.66
N GLY A 179 -10.10 -9.15 -0.44
CA GLY A 179 -8.74 -8.64 -0.45
C GLY A 179 -8.56 -7.47 0.52
N ASP A 180 -9.52 -6.55 0.56
CA ASP A 180 -9.50 -5.41 1.49
C ASP A 180 -9.46 -5.89 2.96
N ILE A 181 -10.43 -6.71 3.37
CA ILE A 181 -10.53 -7.25 4.74
C ILE A 181 -9.29 -8.07 5.12
N ILE A 182 -8.85 -8.97 4.24
CA ILE A 182 -7.73 -9.88 4.53
C ILE A 182 -6.42 -9.11 4.66
N SER A 183 -6.18 -8.14 3.78
CA SER A 183 -4.95 -7.37 3.83
C SER A 183 -4.83 -6.52 5.10
N ASP A 184 -5.92 -5.95 5.60
CA ASP A 184 -5.98 -5.24 6.87
C ASP A 184 -5.75 -6.19 8.06
N LEU A 185 -6.36 -7.39 8.03
CA LEU A 185 -6.09 -8.45 9.00
C LEU A 185 -4.59 -8.78 9.03
N CYS A 186 -3.99 -9.02 7.86
CA CYS A 186 -2.57 -9.34 7.72
C CYS A 186 -1.67 -8.20 8.20
N ALA A 187 -1.99 -6.94 7.89
CA ALA A 187 -1.27 -5.79 8.41
C ALA A 187 -1.24 -5.80 9.95
N GLY A 188 -2.38 -6.10 10.58
CA GLY A 188 -2.47 -6.27 12.04
C GLY A 188 -1.56 -7.36 12.63
N LEU A 189 -1.15 -8.36 11.85
CA LEU A 189 -0.25 -9.43 12.31
C LEU A 189 1.23 -9.00 12.35
N VAL A 190 1.61 -7.98 11.59
CA VAL A 190 3.02 -7.61 11.36
C VAL A 190 3.45 -6.26 11.93
N GLY A 191 2.56 -5.54 12.62
CA GLY A 191 2.83 -4.21 13.19
C GLY A 191 1.78 -3.15 12.88
N GLY A 192 0.71 -3.52 12.16
CA GLY A 192 -0.43 -2.65 11.88
C GLY A 192 -0.36 -1.94 10.53
N LEU A 193 -1.36 -1.08 10.29
CA LEU A 193 -1.53 -0.39 9.01
C LEU A 193 -0.45 0.67 8.74
N GLY A 194 0.25 1.16 9.78
CA GLY A 194 1.31 2.17 9.67
C GLY A 194 2.53 1.71 8.86
N ILE A 195 2.65 0.42 8.57
CA ILE A 195 3.75 -0.18 7.81
C ILE A 195 3.31 -0.95 6.56
N ALA A 196 2.03 -0.85 6.17
CA ALA A 196 1.44 -1.59 5.05
C ALA A 196 1.37 -0.74 3.77
N PRO A 197 2.26 -0.97 2.78
CA PRO A 197 2.19 -0.30 1.48
C PRO A 197 1.25 -1.02 0.52
N SER A 198 0.85 -0.33 -0.55
CA SER A 198 0.12 -0.94 -1.66
C SER A 198 0.48 -0.35 -3.02
N ALA A 199 0.18 -1.11 -4.07
CA ALA A 199 0.30 -0.70 -5.46
C ALA A 199 -0.94 -1.12 -6.24
N ASN A 200 -1.55 -0.16 -6.94
CA ASN A 200 -2.63 -0.39 -7.89
C ASN A 200 -2.02 -0.40 -9.29
N ILE A 201 -2.13 -1.52 -10.01
CA ILE A 201 -1.40 -1.76 -11.25
C ILE A 201 -2.41 -2.11 -12.34
N GLY A 202 -2.30 -1.43 -13.48
CA GLY A 202 -2.89 -1.82 -14.75
C GLY A 202 -1.79 -2.04 -15.80
N ASP A 203 -2.16 -2.22 -17.06
CA ASP A 203 -1.19 -2.55 -18.13
C ASP A 203 -0.13 -1.46 -18.36
N LYS A 204 -0.52 -0.19 -18.22
CA LYS A 204 0.32 0.97 -18.58
C LYS A 204 0.51 1.97 -17.46
N ILE A 205 -0.27 1.86 -16.39
CA ILE A 205 -0.33 2.84 -15.32
C ILE A 205 -0.17 2.12 -13.99
N ALA A 206 0.59 2.72 -13.07
CA ALA A 206 0.72 2.26 -11.70
C ALA A 206 0.53 3.41 -10.71
N MET A 207 -0.23 3.15 -9.65
CA MET A 207 -0.48 4.10 -8.57
C MET A 207 -0.16 3.48 -7.22
N PHE A 208 0.75 4.10 -6.48
CA PHE A 208 1.28 3.63 -5.20
C PHE A 208 0.67 4.44 -4.05
N GLU A 209 0.24 3.76 -2.99
CA GLU A 209 -0.40 4.40 -1.84
C GLU A 209 -0.22 3.55 -0.56
N PRO A 210 -0.23 4.14 0.64
CA PRO A 210 -0.37 3.36 1.86
C PRO A 210 -1.75 2.68 1.91
N VAL A 211 -1.86 1.56 2.63
CA VAL A 211 -3.15 0.88 2.84
C VAL A 211 -4.08 1.69 3.74
N HIS A 212 -3.52 2.41 4.73
CA HIS A 212 -4.31 3.14 5.73
C HIS A 212 -5.11 4.32 5.13
N GLY A 213 -6.16 4.73 5.86
CA GLY A 213 -6.97 5.91 5.55
C GLY A 213 -6.35 7.23 6.00
N SER A 214 -7.13 8.31 5.91
CA SER A 214 -6.68 9.70 6.14
C SER A 214 -6.52 10.08 7.61
N ALA A 215 -7.00 9.27 8.55
CA ALA A 215 -6.92 9.46 9.99
C ALA A 215 -7.06 10.94 10.46
N PRO A 216 -8.20 11.61 10.20
CA PRO A 216 -8.34 13.07 10.38
C PRO A 216 -7.97 13.58 11.78
N LYS A 217 -8.19 12.77 12.82
CA LYS A 217 -7.84 13.09 14.22
C LYS A 217 -6.35 13.30 14.49
N TYR A 218 -5.46 12.87 13.58
CA TYR A 218 -4.01 13.02 13.72
C TYR A 218 -3.41 14.02 12.72
N ALA A 219 -4.24 14.63 11.86
CA ALA A 219 -3.77 15.56 10.85
C ALA A 219 -3.13 16.81 11.49
N GLY A 220 -1.93 17.17 11.03
CA GLY A 220 -1.17 18.33 11.48
C GLY A 220 -0.52 18.18 12.86
N LEU A 221 -0.51 16.98 13.44
CA LEU A 221 0.04 16.74 14.78
C LEU A 221 1.52 16.30 14.76
N ASP A 222 2.11 16.06 13.58
CA ASP A 222 3.48 15.56 13.44
C ASP A 222 3.72 14.29 14.28
N LYS A 223 2.74 13.37 14.26
CA LYS A 223 2.68 12.22 15.17
C LYS A 223 2.58 10.86 14.46
N VAL A 224 2.09 10.84 13.23
CA VAL A 224 1.79 9.60 12.51
C VAL A 224 3.04 8.90 11.99
N ASN A 225 2.95 7.59 11.81
CA ASN A 225 3.98 6.79 11.18
C ASN A 225 3.96 6.98 9.66
N PRO A 226 5.04 7.49 9.04
CA PRO A 226 5.09 7.65 7.59
C PRO A 226 5.51 6.36 6.85
N THR A 227 5.84 5.27 7.57
CA THR A 227 6.46 4.08 6.99
C THR A 227 5.66 3.47 5.84
N ALA A 228 4.34 3.30 5.97
CA ALA A 228 3.51 2.74 4.91
C ALA A 228 3.60 3.54 3.60
N THR A 229 3.66 4.87 3.71
CA THR A 229 3.78 5.76 2.55
C THR A 229 5.19 5.72 1.98
N ILE A 230 6.23 5.71 2.82
CA ILE A 230 7.62 5.54 2.38
C ILE A 230 7.80 4.20 1.65
N LEU A 231 7.24 3.11 2.17
CA LEU A 231 7.27 1.80 1.55
C LEU A 231 6.46 1.75 0.24
N ALA A 232 5.38 2.53 0.11
CA ALA A 232 4.71 2.71 -1.17
C ALA A 232 5.62 3.41 -2.18
N GLY A 233 6.41 4.41 -1.73
CA GLY A 233 7.51 4.98 -2.49
C GLY A 233 8.59 3.97 -2.89
N VAL A 234 8.94 3.02 -2.02
CA VAL A 234 9.85 1.90 -2.34
C VAL A 234 9.26 1.01 -3.46
N LEU A 235 7.97 0.68 -3.39
CA LEU A 235 7.30 -0.07 -4.47
C LEU A 235 7.32 0.70 -5.79
N MET A 236 7.11 2.01 -5.74
CA MET A 236 7.20 2.89 -6.91
C MET A 236 8.60 2.89 -7.50
N LEU A 237 9.64 3.05 -6.69
CA LEU A 237 11.03 3.02 -7.16
C LEU A 237 11.38 1.66 -7.80
N LYS A 238 10.94 0.54 -7.20
CA LYS A 238 11.09 -0.79 -7.81
C LYS A 238 10.39 -0.88 -9.16
N HIS A 239 9.17 -0.34 -9.29
CA HIS A 239 8.44 -0.28 -10.56
C HIS A 239 9.16 0.59 -11.62
N LEU A 240 9.79 1.69 -11.19
CA LEU A 240 10.59 2.54 -12.07
C LEU A 240 11.95 1.90 -12.46
N GLY A 241 12.33 0.76 -11.88
CA GLY A 241 13.64 0.13 -12.11
C GLY A 241 14.77 0.70 -11.23
N GLU A 242 14.43 1.58 -10.30
CA GLU A 242 15.38 2.26 -9.39
C GLU A 242 15.66 1.42 -8.14
N LYS A 243 16.06 0.18 -8.39
CA LYS A 243 16.18 -0.86 -7.35
C LYS A 243 17.19 -0.50 -6.26
N LYS A 244 18.32 0.14 -6.61
CA LYS A 244 19.34 0.55 -5.63
C LYS A 244 18.78 1.56 -4.62
N ALA A 245 18.06 2.57 -5.09
CA ALA A 245 17.41 3.57 -4.23
C ALA A 245 16.33 2.92 -3.36
N ALA A 246 15.51 2.04 -3.95
CA ALA A 246 14.50 1.28 -3.23
C ALA A 246 15.10 0.41 -2.10
N ASP A 247 16.16 -0.34 -2.40
CA ASP A 247 16.85 -1.21 -1.46
C ASP A 247 17.57 -0.39 -0.36
N SER A 248 18.10 0.79 -0.69
CA SER A 248 18.70 1.72 0.29
C SER A 248 17.67 2.21 1.31
N ILE A 249 16.51 2.70 0.85
CA ILE A 249 15.41 3.14 1.74
C ILE A 249 14.88 1.98 2.59
N GLU A 250 14.68 0.81 1.98
CA GLU A 250 14.20 -0.39 2.67
C GLU A 250 15.19 -0.87 3.75
N GLY A 251 16.49 -0.78 3.47
CA GLY A 251 17.57 -1.02 4.43
C GLY A 251 17.56 0.00 5.57
N ALA A 252 17.42 1.29 5.26
CA ALA A 252 17.33 2.37 6.23
C ALA A 252 16.17 2.17 7.22
N ILE A 253 14.96 1.88 6.73
CA ILE A 253 13.79 1.56 7.57
C ILE A 253 14.06 0.35 8.46
N THR A 254 14.63 -0.72 7.88
CA THR A 254 14.93 -1.95 8.63
C THR A 254 15.93 -1.69 9.76
N GLU A 255 16.97 -0.89 9.53
CA GLU A 255 17.93 -0.55 10.57
C GLU A 255 17.33 0.40 11.62
N SER A 256 16.50 1.36 11.21
CA SER A 256 15.76 2.23 12.15
C SER A 256 14.86 1.43 13.09
N PHE A 257 14.15 0.43 12.57
CA PHE A 257 13.33 -0.48 13.39
C PHE A 257 14.17 -1.36 14.31
N LYS A 258 15.31 -1.87 13.82
CA LYS A 258 16.21 -2.69 14.62
C LYS A 258 16.87 -1.92 15.76
N GLU A 259 17.24 -0.66 15.56
CA GLU A 259 17.80 0.19 16.62
C GLU A 259 16.75 0.65 17.63
N GLY A 260 15.51 0.88 17.20
CA GLY A 260 14.38 1.22 18.07
C GLY A 260 14.47 2.57 18.79
N LYS A 261 15.41 3.45 18.42
CA LYS A 261 15.68 4.72 19.14
C LYS A 261 14.66 5.84 18.87
N LYS A 262 14.16 5.90 17.65
CA LYS A 262 13.18 6.89 17.20
C LYS A 262 12.06 6.12 16.51
N LEU A 263 11.10 5.65 17.29
CA LEU A 263 9.91 4.95 16.79
C LEU A 263 8.67 5.81 17.08
N THR A 264 7.68 5.75 16.20
CA THR A 264 6.39 6.42 16.40
C THR A 264 5.50 5.64 17.39
N TYR A 265 4.42 6.27 17.85
CA TYR A 265 3.54 5.73 18.90
C TYR A 265 2.92 4.37 18.59
N ASP A 266 2.60 4.11 17.33
CA ASP A 266 2.03 2.84 16.84
C ASP A 266 3.06 1.71 16.82
N LEU A 267 4.35 2.05 16.88
CA LEU A 267 5.47 1.11 16.98
C LEU A 267 6.06 1.06 18.42
N GLY A 268 5.37 1.66 19.39
CA GLY A 268 5.77 1.65 20.81
C GLY A 268 6.74 2.75 21.25
N GLY A 269 7.02 3.75 20.40
CA GLY A 269 7.84 4.92 20.77
C GLY A 269 7.04 6.21 20.95
N ASP A 270 7.71 7.35 20.94
CA ASP A 270 7.12 8.68 21.11
C ASP A 270 7.64 9.70 20.07
N ALA A 271 8.41 9.24 19.08
CA ALA A 271 8.97 10.10 18.06
C ALA A 271 7.89 10.73 17.17
N LYS A 272 8.16 11.97 16.76
CA LYS A 272 7.35 12.68 15.76
C LYS A 272 7.50 12.08 14.36
N THR A 273 6.56 12.40 13.47
CA THR A 273 6.65 12.01 12.05
C THR A 273 7.94 12.53 11.41
N SER A 274 8.24 13.81 11.65
CA SER A 274 9.46 14.49 11.20
C SER A 274 10.72 13.82 11.76
N GLU A 275 10.77 13.54 13.06
CA GLU A 275 11.92 12.90 13.71
C GLU A 275 12.17 11.49 13.19
N PHE A 276 11.12 10.68 13.01
CA PHE A 276 11.25 9.36 12.41
C PHE A 276 11.79 9.45 10.98
N THR A 277 11.29 10.40 10.20
CA THR A 277 11.73 10.65 8.82
C THR A 277 13.21 11.03 8.76
N ASP A 278 13.65 11.97 9.58
CA ASP A 278 15.04 12.41 9.66
C ASP A 278 15.96 11.27 10.09
N TYR A 279 15.49 10.44 11.01
CA TYR A 279 16.22 9.28 11.46
C TYR A 279 16.38 8.24 10.35
N VAL A 280 15.33 7.95 9.55
CA VAL A 280 15.44 7.09 8.36
C VAL A 280 16.41 7.70 7.34
N ILE A 281 16.31 9.00 7.06
CA ILE A 281 17.23 9.70 6.14
C ILE A 281 18.68 9.56 6.57
N SER A 282 18.96 9.66 7.88
CA SER A 282 20.33 9.50 8.42
C SER A 282 20.95 8.12 8.18
N LYS A 283 20.15 7.13 7.76
CA LYS A 283 20.56 5.75 7.47
C LYS A 283 20.62 5.44 5.97
N ILE A 284 20.24 6.38 5.11
CA ILE A 284 20.34 6.23 3.66
C ILE A 284 21.80 6.43 3.25
N LEU A 285 22.35 5.45 2.54
CA LEU A 285 23.71 5.44 1.99
C LEU A 285 23.72 5.94 0.54
#